data_AF-A0A7C9EF15-F1
#
_entry.id   AF-A0A7C9EF15-F1
#
_cell.length_a   1.000
_cell.length_b   1.000
_cell.length_c   1.000
_cell.angle_alpha   90.00
_cell.angle_beta   90.00
_cell.angle_gamma   90.00
#
_symmetry.space_group_name_H-M   'P 1'
#
loop_
_entity.id
_entity.type
_entity.pdbx_description
1 polymer ?
#
loop_
_entity_poly.entity_id
_entity_poly.type
_entity_poly.pdbx_seq_one_letter_code
_entity_poly.pdbx_strand_id
1 'polypeptide(L)'
;DVAKQFGLVGVLFFTQSCAVNCIYYHIQRGLIRVPLSGPDSKTISIPGVPELQPREAPSFIHRYGSYPFWFDTVLGQFSNIDQADWVLCNVFYEMEKEVVDWMANLWRVRTIGPTIPSYYLDKRLEDDKDYSLQFFKPNTTLCRDWLNTKPSGSVI
;
A
#
# COMPACT_ATOMS: atom_id res chain seq x y z
N ASP A 1 -5.85 1.58 -19.77
CA ASP A 1 -6.58 1.58 -21.06
C ASP A 1 -6.55 2.94 -21.75
N VAL A 2 -7.11 4.01 -21.15
CA VAL A 2 -7.11 5.35 -21.77
C VAL A 2 -5.70 5.80 -22.19
N ALA A 3 -4.70 5.73 -21.31
CA ALA A 3 -3.32 6.08 -21.67
C ALA A 3 -2.82 5.32 -22.92
N LYS A 4 -3.08 4.01 -23.00
CA LYS A 4 -2.66 3.17 -24.14
C LYS A 4 -3.38 3.54 -25.43
N GLN A 5 -4.67 3.87 -25.37
CA GLN A 5 -5.45 4.32 -26.54
C GLN A 5 -4.83 5.55 -27.21
N PHE A 6 -4.21 6.43 -26.42
CA PHE A 6 -3.54 7.63 -26.91
C PHE A 6 -2.02 7.47 -27.06
N GLY A 7 -1.49 6.25 -26.94
CA GLY A 7 -0.05 5.99 -27.06
C GLY A 7 0.80 6.62 -25.94
N LEU A 8 0.20 6.89 -24.78
CA LEU A 8 0.86 7.49 -23.62
C LEU A 8 1.40 6.42 -22.67
N VAL A 9 2.39 6.80 -21.86
CA VAL A 9 2.92 5.97 -20.77
C VAL A 9 1.84 5.76 -19.71
N GLY A 10 1.53 4.51 -19.41
CA GLY A 10 0.61 4.12 -18.34
C GLY A 10 1.39 3.68 -17.11
N VAL A 11 1.24 4.41 -16.01
CA VAL A 11 1.91 4.12 -14.74
C VAL A 11 0.88 3.74 -13.68
N LEU A 12 1.11 2.62 -13.01
CA LEU A 12 0.34 2.22 -11.84
C LEU A 12 1.03 2.77 -10.58
N PHE A 13 0.28 3.36 -9.66
CA PHE A 13 0.80 3.83 -8.38
C PHE A 13 0.07 3.18 -7.21
N PHE A 14 0.78 2.34 -6.46
CA PHE A 14 0.30 1.74 -5.23
C PHE A 14 0.58 2.65 -4.03
N THR A 15 -0.50 3.03 -3.35
CA THR A 15 -0.47 3.83 -2.12
C THR A 15 -0.40 2.98 -0.85
N GLN A 16 -0.62 1.67 -0.98
CA GLN A 16 -0.51 0.68 0.09
C GLN A 16 0.84 -0.05 0.05
N SER A 17 1.19 -0.76 1.12
CA SER A 17 2.43 -1.53 1.19
C SER A 17 2.52 -2.63 0.11
N CYS A 18 3.73 -2.97 -0.27
CA CYS A 18 3.99 -4.03 -1.25
C CYS A 18 3.46 -5.39 -0.75
N ALA A 19 3.61 -5.70 0.54
CA ALA A 19 3.09 -6.95 1.10
C ALA A 19 1.58 -7.09 0.92
N VAL A 20 0.80 -6.02 1.18
CA VAL A 20 -0.66 -6.04 1.01
C VAL A 20 -1.05 -6.22 -0.46
N ASN A 21 -0.39 -5.48 -1.35
CA ASN A 21 -0.62 -5.63 -2.79
C ASN A 21 -0.29 -7.04 -3.28
N CYS A 22 0.78 -7.66 -2.77
CA CYS A 22 1.12 -9.03 -3.12
C CYS A 22 0.06 -10.03 -2.66
N ILE A 23 -0.54 -9.85 -1.47
CA ILE A 23 -1.66 -10.70 -1.03
C ILE A 23 -2.82 -10.61 -2.05
N TYR A 24 -3.22 -9.38 -2.42
CA TYR A 24 -4.29 -9.18 -3.40
C TYR A 24 -3.96 -9.78 -4.77
N TYR A 25 -2.74 -9.62 -5.25
CA TYR A 25 -2.28 -10.23 -6.50
C TYR A 25 -2.42 -11.76 -6.47
N HIS A 26 -1.94 -12.42 -5.42
CA HIS A 26 -2.01 -13.88 -5.32
C HIS A 26 -3.45 -14.40 -5.27
N ILE A 27 -4.37 -13.65 -4.64
CA ILE A 27 -5.80 -13.98 -4.65
C ILE A 27 -6.39 -13.76 -6.04
N GLN A 28 -6.09 -12.62 -6.69
CA GLN A 28 -6.59 -12.31 -8.04
C GLN A 28 -6.14 -13.35 -9.08
N ARG A 29 -4.93 -13.89 -8.94
CA ARG A 29 -4.41 -14.98 -9.78
C ARG A 29 -4.90 -16.37 -9.36
N GLY A 30 -5.70 -16.48 -8.30
CA GLY A 30 -6.22 -17.75 -7.79
C GLY A 30 -5.19 -18.65 -7.10
N LEU A 31 -4.01 -18.10 -6.79
CA LEU A 31 -2.92 -18.79 -6.08
C LEU A 31 -3.25 -18.93 -4.58
N ILE A 32 -3.99 -17.97 -4.03
CA ILE A 32 -4.61 -18.06 -2.70
C ILE A 32 -6.12 -18.10 -2.90
N ARG A 33 -6.78 -19.08 -2.29
CA ARG A 33 -8.24 -19.22 -2.34
C ARG A 33 -8.87 -18.62 -1.09
N VAL A 34 -9.93 -17.86 -1.29
CA VAL A 34 -10.81 -17.34 -0.23
C VAL A 34 -12.16 -18.06 -0.28
N PRO A 35 -12.89 -18.21 0.85
CA PRO A 35 -12.53 -17.76 2.19
C PRO A 35 -11.38 -18.59 2.79
N LEU A 36 -10.60 -17.97 3.68
CA LEU A 36 -9.47 -18.61 4.39
C LEU A 36 -9.95 -19.51 5.55
N SER A 37 -11.00 -20.31 5.33
CA SER A 37 -11.66 -21.11 6.38
C SER A 37 -11.52 -22.62 6.17
N GLY A 38 -10.74 -23.05 5.17
CA GLY A 38 -10.51 -24.46 4.88
C GLY A 38 -9.37 -25.07 5.71
N PRO A 39 -9.21 -26.41 5.69
CA PRO A 39 -8.10 -27.10 6.38
C PRO A 39 -6.71 -26.64 5.91
N ASP A 40 -6.61 -26.14 4.68
CA ASP A 40 -5.40 -25.60 4.06
C ASP A 40 -5.16 -24.12 4.39
N SER A 41 -6.09 -23.46 5.08
CA SER A 41 -6.06 -22.01 5.35
C SER A 41 -5.40 -21.66 6.68
N LYS A 42 -4.45 -22.47 7.16
CA LYS A 42 -3.79 -22.22 8.45
C LYS A 42 -2.83 -21.04 8.39
N THR A 43 -2.17 -20.87 7.25
CA THR A 43 -1.19 -19.81 7.02
C THR A 43 -1.29 -19.29 5.58
N ILE A 44 -0.85 -18.05 5.38
CA ILE A 44 -0.71 -17.39 4.09
C ILE A 44 0.78 -17.27 3.85
N SER A 45 1.26 -17.96 2.82
CA SER A 45 2.65 -17.89 2.38
C SER A 45 2.69 -17.27 0.99
N ILE A 46 3.37 -16.13 0.87
CA ILE A 46 3.64 -15.46 -0.40
C ILE A 46 5.12 -15.10 -0.48
N PRO A 47 5.73 -15.06 -1.68
CA PRO A 47 7.13 -14.75 -1.83
C PRO A 47 7.50 -13.36 -1.27
N GLY A 48 8.59 -13.30 -0.49
CA GLY A 48 9.15 -12.06 0.04
C GLY A 48 8.37 -11.42 1.20
N VAL A 49 7.37 -12.12 1.74
CA VAL A 49 6.63 -11.70 2.94
C VAL A 49 6.73 -12.82 3.99
N PRO A 50 6.89 -12.49 5.28
CA PRO A 50 6.82 -13.48 6.35
C PRO A 50 5.51 -14.27 6.29
N GLU A 51 5.52 -15.51 6.78
CA GLU A 51 4.29 -16.30 6.88
C GLU A 51 3.27 -15.59 7.77
N LEU A 52 2.05 -15.40 7.26
CA LEU A 52 0.99 -14.70 7.95
C LEU A 52 -0.12 -15.65 8.38
N GLN A 53 -0.75 -15.35 9.50
CA GLN A 53 -2.00 -15.97 9.89
C GLN A 53 -3.17 -15.35 9.11
N PRO A 54 -4.29 -16.08 8.89
CA PRO A 54 -5.46 -15.54 8.19
C PRO A 54 -6.01 -14.23 8.77
N ARG A 55 -5.85 -14.02 10.08
CA ARG A 55 -6.29 -12.79 10.79
C ARG A 55 -5.40 -11.58 10.52
N GLU A 56 -4.19 -11.78 10.02
CA GLU A 56 -3.24 -10.72 9.66
C GLU A 56 -3.44 -10.25 8.21
N ALA A 57 -4.26 -10.97 7.44
CA ALA A 57 -4.67 -10.53 6.11
C ALA A 57 -5.58 -9.28 6.17
N PRO A 58 -5.64 -8.48 5.09
CA PRO A 58 -6.61 -7.40 4.98
C PRO A 58 -8.04 -7.83 5.33
N SER A 59 -8.81 -6.92 5.92
CA SER A 59 -10.15 -7.20 6.46
C SER A 59 -11.10 -7.83 5.43
N PHE A 60 -11.02 -7.41 4.17
CA PHE A 60 -11.83 -7.94 3.06
C PHE A 60 -11.56 -9.42 2.76
N ILE A 61 -10.38 -9.91 3.14
CA ILE A 61 -9.94 -11.31 2.95
C ILE A 61 -10.24 -12.11 4.21
N HIS A 62 -9.78 -11.62 5.37
CA HIS A 62 -9.98 -12.29 6.65
C HIS A 62 -11.48 -12.46 6.98
N ARG A 63 -12.27 -11.39 6.76
CA ARG A 63 -13.73 -11.38 6.90
C ARG A 63 -14.36 -11.39 5.52
N TYR A 64 -14.09 -12.44 4.77
CA TYR A 64 -14.59 -12.59 3.40
C TYR A 64 -16.11 -12.34 3.32
N GLY A 65 -16.52 -11.55 2.33
CA GLY A 65 -17.92 -11.15 2.12
C GLY A 65 -18.38 -9.91 2.90
N SER A 66 -17.57 -9.35 3.81
CA SER A 66 -17.95 -8.15 4.58
C SER A 66 -18.03 -6.87 3.74
N TYR A 67 -17.23 -6.75 2.69
CA TYR A 67 -17.18 -5.58 1.80
C TYR A 67 -16.98 -5.99 0.34
N PRO A 68 -17.99 -6.58 -0.34
CA PRO A 68 -17.84 -7.18 -1.67
C PRO A 68 -17.36 -6.18 -2.73
N PHE A 69 -17.91 -4.97 -2.75
CA PHE A 69 -17.48 -3.92 -3.68
C PHE A 69 -16.00 -3.58 -3.53
N TRP A 70 -15.51 -3.41 -2.30
CA TRP A 70 -14.11 -3.10 -2.04
C TRP A 70 -13.20 -4.27 -2.34
N PHE A 71 -13.65 -5.50 -2.05
CA PHE A 71 -12.94 -6.72 -2.41
C PHE A 71 -12.71 -6.79 -3.93
N ASP A 72 -13.76 -6.62 -4.73
CA ASP A 72 -13.63 -6.63 -6.19
C ASP A 72 -12.75 -5.49 -6.70
N THR A 73 -12.83 -4.31 -6.07
CA THR A 73 -12.02 -3.14 -6.43
C THR A 73 -10.53 -3.37 -6.20
N VAL A 74 -10.13 -3.87 -5.01
CA VAL A 74 -8.71 -4.09 -4.69
C VAL A 74 -8.11 -5.26 -5.46
N LEU A 75 -8.90 -6.25 -5.87
CA LEU A 75 -8.41 -7.29 -6.79
C LEU A 75 -8.35 -6.78 -8.23
N GLY A 76 -9.32 -5.95 -8.63
CA GLY A 76 -9.41 -5.38 -9.96
C GLY A 76 -8.18 -4.55 -10.38
N GLN A 77 -7.44 -4.00 -9.41
CA GLN A 77 -6.19 -3.25 -9.66
C GLN A 77 -5.11 -4.07 -10.41
N PHE A 78 -5.20 -5.41 -10.40
CA PHE A 78 -4.25 -6.31 -11.08
C PHE A 78 -4.72 -6.79 -12.45
N SER A 79 -5.93 -6.42 -12.89
CA SER A 79 -6.54 -6.93 -14.13
C SER A 79 -5.72 -6.63 -15.39
N ASN A 80 -5.04 -5.48 -15.43
CA ASN A 80 -4.19 -5.05 -16.55
C ASN A 80 -2.78 -4.61 -16.09
N ILE A 81 -2.33 -5.04 -14.90
CA ILE A 81 -1.02 -4.63 -14.36
C ILE A 81 0.14 -4.99 -15.28
N ASP A 82 0.07 -6.12 -15.98
CA ASP A 82 1.12 -6.57 -16.90
C ASP A 82 1.27 -5.67 -18.13
N GLN A 83 0.30 -4.77 -18.38
CA GLN A 83 0.34 -3.79 -19.45
C GLN A 83 0.89 -2.43 -18.98
N ALA A 84 1.10 -2.24 -17.67
CA ALA A 84 1.66 -1.01 -17.13
C ALA A 84 3.15 -0.87 -17.51
N ASP A 85 3.54 0.34 -17.91
CA ASP A 85 4.93 0.63 -18.27
C ASP A 85 5.84 0.72 -17.04
N TRP A 86 5.26 1.14 -15.91
CA TRP A 86 5.89 1.22 -14.60
C TRP A 86 4.89 0.93 -13.48
N VAL A 87 5.39 0.32 -12.39
CA VAL A 87 4.67 0.14 -11.13
C VAL A 87 5.42 0.92 -10.05
N LEU A 88 4.79 1.97 -9.53
CA LEU A 88 5.33 2.82 -8.47
C LEU A 88 4.73 2.38 -7.13
N CYS A 89 5.55 2.27 -6.09
CA CYS A 89 5.10 1.91 -4.75
C CYS A 89 5.47 3.02 -3.76
N ASN A 90 4.50 3.42 -2.92
CA ASN A 90 4.72 4.37 -1.82
C ASN A 90 5.40 3.72 -0.60
N VAL A 91 6.56 3.11 -0.85
CA VAL A 91 7.47 2.58 0.17
C VAL A 91 8.89 2.93 -0.24
N PHE A 92 9.83 2.94 0.70
CA PHE A 92 11.25 2.94 0.38
C PHE A 92 11.75 1.49 0.32
N TYR A 93 12.82 1.23 -0.45
CA TYR A 93 13.25 -0.13 -0.79
C TYR A 93 13.58 -0.99 0.44
N GLU A 94 14.34 -0.44 1.38
CA GLU A 94 14.82 -1.15 2.57
C GLU A 94 13.68 -1.56 3.51
N MET A 95 12.49 -0.95 3.40
CA MET A 95 11.32 -1.28 4.22
C MET A 95 10.74 -2.66 3.91
N GLU A 96 10.71 -3.02 2.62
CA GLU A 96 10.01 -4.18 2.09
C GLU A 96 10.84 -4.86 1.00
N LYS A 97 12.16 -4.95 1.23
CA LYS A 97 13.16 -5.38 0.24
C LYS A 97 12.78 -6.68 -0.48
N GLU A 98 12.49 -7.73 0.27
CA GLU A 98 12.28 -9.07 -0.30
C GLU A 98 11.04 -9.14 -1.20
N VAL A 99 9.94 -8.52 -0.79
CA VAL A 99 8.73 -8.47 -1.61
C VAL A 99 8.90 -7.55 -2.82
N VAL A 100 9.64 -6.43 -2.68
CA VAL A 100 9.96 -5.55 -3.81
C VAL A 100 10.83 -6.26 -4.83
N ASP A 101 11.86 -6.99 -4.39
CA ASP A 101 12.72 -7.81 -5.26
C ASP A 101 11.90 -8.87 -5.99
N TRP A 102 10.94 -9.51 -5.31
CA TRP A 102 10.03 -10.45 -5.96
C TRP A 102 9.15 -9.76 -7.01
N MET A 103 8.52 -8.62 -6.69
CA MET A 103 7.69 -7.87 -7.62
C MET A 103 8.49 -7.39 -8.84
N ALA A 104 9.77 -7.05 -8.66
CA ALA A 104 10.66 -6.62 -9.74
C ALA A 104 10.96 -7.72 -10.76
N ASN A 105 10.76 -9.00 -10.41
CA ASN A 105 10.81 -10.11 -11.38
C ASN A 105 9.57 -10.18 -12.29
N LEU A 106 8.47 -9.55 -11.88
CA LEU A 106 7.21 -9.52 -12.64
C LEU A 106 7.04 -8.23 -13.43
N TRP A 107 7.40 -7.09 -12.81
CA TRP A 107 7.11 -5.77 -13.37
C TRP A 107 8.30 -4.81 -13.25
N ARG A 108 8.24 -3.71 -13.99
CA ARG A 108 9.17 -2.58 -13.84
C ARG A 108 8.79 -1.77 -12.60
N VAL A 109 9.23 -2.24 -11.43
CA VAL A 109 8.91 -1.63 -10.13
C VAL A 109 9.87 -0.49 -9.77
N ARG A 110 9.33 0.57 -9.15
CA ARG A 110 10.11 1.62 -8.47
C ARG A 110 9.48 1.96 -7.12
N THR A 111 10.29 1.89 -6.08
CA THR A 111 9.96 2.40 -4.75
C THR A 111 10.25 3.89 -4.71
N ILE A 112 9.21 4.70 -4.49
CA ILE A 112 9.29 6.18 -4.53
C ILE A 112 8.81 6.82 -3.23
N GLY A 113 8.57 6.00 -2.21
CA GLY A 113 8.20 6.46 -0.88
C GLY A 113 9.42 6.75 0.00
N PRO A 114 9.16 7.19 1.25
CA PRO A 114 7.84 7.58 1.75
C PRO A 114 7.42 8.95 1.20
N THR A 115 6.14 9.13 0.89
CA THR A 115 5.57 10.44 0.52
C THR A 115 5.27 11.33 1.74
N ILE A 116 6.24 11.43 2.66
CA ILE A 116 6.20 12.37 3.79
C ILE A 116 6.79 13.69 3.32
N PRO A 117 6.26 14.86 3.72
CA PRO A 117 6.79 16.15 3.29
C PRO A 117 8.30 16.26 3.54
N SER A 118 9.03 16.73 2.52
CA SER A 118 10.49 16.85 2.51
C SER A 118 11.05 17.57 3.73
N TYR A 119 10.33 18.56 4.25
CA TYR A 119 10.69 19.29 5.47
C TYR A 119 11.05 18.38 6.66
N TYR A 120 10.40 17.21 6.77
CA TYR A 120 10.62 16.25 7.85
C TYR A 120 11.69 15.20 7.57
N LEU A 121 12.14 15.08 6.32
CA LEU A 121 13.09 14.05 5.89
C LEU A 121 14.37 14.67 5.32
N ASP A 122 14.43 14.79 3.99
CA ASP A 122 15.62 15.15 3.23
C ASP A 122 15.81 16.66 3.07
N LYS A 123 14.78 17.46 3.37
CA LYS A 123 14.79 18.93 3.36
C LYS A 123 15.27 19.55 2.05
N ARG A 124 15.11 18.82 0.93
CA ARG A 124 15.51 19.29 -0.41
C ARG A 124 14.48 20.21 -1.04
N LEU A 125 13.23 20.16 -0.57
CA LEU A 125 12.15 21.02 -1.03
C LEU A 125 11.73 21.94 0.12
N GLU A 126 12.12 23.22 0.06
CA GLU A 126 11.90 24.18 1.14
C GLU A 126 10.41 24.42 1.44
N ASP A 127 9.57 24.36 0.41
CA ASP A 127 8.12 24.64 0.49
C ASP A 127 7.27 23.42 0.85
N ASP A 128 7.85 22.21 0.87
CA ASP A 128 7.13 20.95 1.13
C ASP A 128 7.07 20.65 2.63
N LYS A 129 6.17 21.37 3.32
CA LYS A 129 6.05 21.38 4.79
C LYS A 129 4.84 20.62 5.33
N ASP A 130 3.81 20.43 4.51
CA ASP A 130 2.55 19.83 4.94
C ASP A 130 1.82 19.09 3.81
N TYR A 131 0.79 18.33 4.19
CA TYR A 131 -0.16 17.78 3.24
C TYR A 131 -1.16 18.87 2.87
N SER A 132 -0.92 19.59 1.77
CA SER A 132 -1.70 20.77 1.38
C SER A 132 -3.13 20.46 0.93
N LEU A 133 -3.40 19.25 0.41
CA LEU A 133 -4.73 18.81 -0.01
C LEU A 133 -5.45 18.09 1.14
N GLN A 134 -6.31 18.83 1.86
CA GLN A 134 -7.03 18.31 3.02
C GLN A 134 -8.55 18.39 2.79
N PHE A 135 -9.25 17.27 3.04
CA PHE A 135 -10.72 17.24 3.02
C PHE A 135 -11.35 17.90 4.26
N PHE A 136 -10.61 17.95 5.36
CA PHE A 136 -11.06 18.51 6.64
C PHE A 136 -10.13 19.65 7.04
N LYS A 137 -10.66 20.65 7.76
CA LYS A 137 -9.85 21.75 8.31
C LYS A 137 -9.40 21.42 9.73
N PRO A 138 -8.12 21.09 9.97
CA PRO A 138 -7.62 20.75 11.29
C PRO A 138 -7.45 22.01 12.17
N ASN A 139 -7.68 21.87 13.47
CA ASN A 139 -7.33 22.90 14.45
C ASN A 139 -5.90 22.69 14.97
N THR A 140 -4.91 22.94 14.11
CA THR A 140 -3.50 22.58 14.35
C THR A 140 -2.88 23.34 15.53
N THR A 141 -3.20 24.62 15.70
CA THR A 141 -2.65 25.45 16.78
C THR A 141 -3.07 24.94 18.15
N LEU A 142 -4.37 24.68 18.34
CA LEU A 142 -4.89 24.19 19.62
C LEU A 142 -4.28 22.83 20.00
N CYS A 143 -4.20 21.90 19.05
CA CYS A 143 -3.62 20.58 19.31
C CYS A 143 -2.12 20.67 19.66
N ARG A 144 -1.34 21.48 18.91
CA ARG A 144 0.09 21.64 19.15
C ARG A 144 0.37 22.30 20.50
N ASP A 145 -0.36 23.35 20.83
CA ASP A 145 -0.16 24.08 22.08
C ASP A 145 -0.49 23.20 23.29
N TRP A 146 -1.52 22.35 23.19
CA TRP A 146 -1.82 21.35 24.21
C TRP A 146 -0.72 20.30 24.35
N LEU A 147 -0.18 19.77 23.23
CA LEU A 147 0.92 18.81 23.24
C LEU A 147 2.18 19.37 23.94
N ASN A 148 2.48 20.65 23.73
CA ASN A 148 3.64 21.31 24.36
C ASN A 148 3.54 21.40 25.89
N THR A 149 2.34 21.24 26.48
CA THR A 149 2.17 21.22 27.95
C THR A 149 2.47 19.86 28.58
N LYS A 150 2.65 18.80 27.77
CA LYS A 150 2.77 17.43 28.27
C LYS A 150 4.23 16.99 28.37
N PRO A 151 4.59 16.17 29.37
CA PRO A 151 5.91 15.54 29.42
C PRO A 151 6.20 14.71 28.18
N SER A 152 7.48 14.59 27.81
CA SER A 152 7.93 13.78 26.68
C SER A 152 7.44 12.32 26.81
N GLY A 153 6.83 11.78 25.75
CA GLY A 153 6.36 10.40 25.70
C GLY A 153 5.16 10.07 26.59
N SER A 154 4.46 11.08 27.14
CA SER A 154 3.32 10.86 28.06
C SER A 154 1.94 10.80 27.40
N VAL A 155 1.85 11.22 26.14
CA VAL A 155 0.59 11.22 25.36
C VAL A 155 0.50 9.93 24.54
N ILE A 156 -0.68 9.31 24.54
CA ILE A 156 -1.03 8.10 23.77
C ILE A 156 -1.91 8.51 22.58
#